data_AF-A0A1Q7BUG1-F1
#
_entry.id   AF-A0A1Q7BUG1-F1
#
_cell.length_a   1.000
_cell.length_b   1.000
_cell.length_c   1.000
_cell.angle_alpha   90.00
_cell.angle_beta   90.00
_cell.angle_gamma   90.00
#
_symmetry.space_group_name_H-M   'P 1'
#
loop_
_entity.id
_entity.type
_entity.pdbx_description
1 polymer ?
#
loop_
_entity_poly.entity_id
_entity_poly.type
_entity_poly.pdbx_seq_one_letter_code
_entity_poly.pdbx_strand_id
1 'polypeptide(L)'
;MKIADVVQTVSFLIAVIALLLSLWQNKESARQTASALASLRQTTREEVVRHGADFTYEALADDPEQLAWFLASRGFPPNREVENRKNLFLWVRLDMHEANYHAFLTGAITEDVWLAWLPTMKLDLAIPEIPRVWNAVRGVFSATFVALVDTSMAETQ
;
A
#
# COMPACT_ATOMS: atom_id res chain seq x y z
N MET A 1 24.51 54.73 34.14
CA MET A 1 24.51 53.64 33.13
C MET A 1 25.16 54.19 31.88
N LYS A 2 26.23 53.57 31.37
CA LYS A 2 26.87 54.04 30.13
C LYS A 2 26.11 53.47 28.94
N ILE A 3 26.03 54.21 27.84
CA ILE A 3 25.39 53.78 26.59
C ILE A 3 25.95 52.42 26.12
N ALA A 4 27.24 52.17 26.38
CA ALA A 4 27.90 50.89 26.13
C ALA A 4 27.25 49.69 26.84
N ASP A 5 26.80 49.84 28.10
CA ASP A 5 26.17 48.75 28.86
C ASP A 5 24.80 48.37 28.28
N VAL A 6 24.06 49.36 27.77
CA VAL A 6 22.76 49.16 27.12
C VAL A 6 22.93 48.40 25.80
N VAL A 7 23.90 48.81 24.97
CA VAL A 7 24.19 48.15 23.69
C VAL A 7 24.61 46.69 23.91
N GLN A 8 25.48 46.43 24.89
CA GLN A 8 26.00 45.09 25.16
C GLN A 8 24.90 44.14 25.68
N THR A 9 23.97 44.66 26.50
CA THR A 9 22.82 43.89 27.00
C THR A 9 21.85 43.53 25.87
N VAL A 10 21.59 44.47 24.95
CA VAL A 10 20.72 44.22 23.79
C VAL A 10 21.35 43.20 22.84
N SER A 11 22.66 43.30 22.56
CA SER A 11 23.36 42.32 21.73
C SER A 11 23.34 40.91 22.34
N PHE A 12 23.49 40.79 23.66
CA PHE A 12 23.39 39.51 24.36
C PHE A 12 21.98 38.90 24.26
N LEU A 13 20.94 39.71 24.46
CA LEU A 13 19.55 39.28 24.30
C LEU A 13 19.25 38.79 22.87
N ILE A 14 19.74 39.49 21.85
CA ILE A 14 19.59 39.08 20.45
C ILE A 14 20.29 37.74 20.20
N ALA A 15 21.51 37.56 20.71
CA ALA A 15 22.24 36.30 20.56
C ALA A 15 21.52 35.12 21.25
N VAL A 16 20.97 35.34 22.45
CA VAL A 16 20.18 34.33 23.18
C VAL A 16 18.92 33.96 22.43
N ILE A 17 18.18 34.93 21.89
CA ILE A 17 16.97 34.69 21.09
C ILE A 17 17.32 33.91 19.81
N ALA A 18 18.41 34.28 19.13
CA ALA A 18 18.87 33.56 17.93
C ALA A 18 19.25 32.10 18.24
N LEU A 19 19.91 31.84 19.38
CA LEU A 19 20.22 30.50 19.87
C LEU A 19 18.95 29.69 20.16
N LEU A 20 17.98 30.29 20.85
CA LEU A 20 16.70 29.63 21.16
C LEU A 20 15.91 29.28 19.89
N LEU A 21 15.89 30.19 18.91
CA LEU A 21 15.26 29.95 17.61
C LEU A 21 15.98 28.82 16.86
N SER A 22 17.31 28.80 16.85
CA SER A 22 18.10 27.74 16.22
C SER A 22 17.86 26.37 16.86
N LEU A 23 17.75 26.31 18.19
CA LEU A 23 17.40 25.07 18.91
C LEU A 23 15.99 24.59 18.55
N TRP A 24 15.03 25.50 18.45
CA TRP A 24 13.67 25.17 18.06
C TRP A 24 13.59 24.67 16.62
N GLN A 25 14.30 25.33 15.71
CA GLN A 25 14.40 24.96 14.30
C GLN A 25 15.08 23.59 14.12
N ASN A 26 16.12 23.29 14.89
CA ASN A 26 16.78 21.97 14.90
C ASN A 26 15.85 20.87 15.42
N LYS A 27 15.06 21.14 16.46
CA LYS A 27 14.09 20.18 16.98
C LYS A 27 13.01 19.84 15.95
N GLU A 28 12.49 20.86 15.27
CA GLU A 28 11.47 20.67 14.23
C GLU A 28 12.05 19.99 12.99
N SER A 29 13.28 20.36 12.59
CA SER A 29 14.00 19.67 11.51
C SER A 29 14.21 18.19 11.84
N ALA A 30 14.64 17.86 13.06
CA ALA A 30 14.78 16.47 13.51
C ALA A 30 13.45 15.70 13.51
N ARG A 31 12.36 16.35 13.90
CA ARG A 31 11.00 15.77 13.85
C ARG A 31 10.58 15.49 12.41
N GLN A 32 10.81 16.43 11.50
CA GLN A 32 10.51 16.27 10.08
C GLN A 32 11.36 15.17 9.44
N THR A 33 12.66 15.10 9.75
CA THR A 33 13.55 14.02 9.28
C THR A 33 13.10 12.67 9.79
N ALA A 34 12.67 12.56 11.06
CA ALA A 34 12.17 11.31 11.62
C ALA A 34 10.89 10.84 10.91
N SER A 35 9.95 11.77 10.65
CA SER A 35 8.73 11.48 9.87
C SER A 35 9.06 11.04 8.44
N ALA A 36 9.94 11.77 7.75
CA ALA A 36 10.35 11.44 6.39
C ALA A 36 11.07 10.09 6.32
N LEU A 37 11.89 9.75 7.30
CA LEU A 37 12.59 8.46 7.37
C LEU A 37 11.61 7.30 7.65
N ALA A 38 10.59 7.53 8.49
CA ALA A 38 9.54 6.55 8.73
C ALA A 38 8.73 6.28 7.44
N SER A 39 8.33 7.34 6.73
CA SER A 39 7.67 7.22 5.42
C SER A 39 8.56 6.50 4.40
N LEU A 40 9.84 6.87 4.28
CA LEU A 40 10.79 6.22 3.37
C LEU A 40 10.96 4.72 3.66
N ARG A 41 11.06 4.34 4.94
CA ARG A 41 11.16 2.93 5.35
C ARG A 41 9.91 2.15 4.99
N GLN A 42 8.74 2.77 5.17
CA GLN A 42 7.47 2.19 4.79
C GLN A 42 7.38 2.00 3.28
N THR A 43 7.62 3.05 2.48
CA THR A 43 7.63 2.98 1.01
C THR A 43 8.63 1.95 0.50
N THR A 44 9.84 1.89 1.07
CA THR A 44 10.85 0.91 0.67
C THR A 44 10.40 -0.52 0.98
N ARG A 45 9.77 -0.74 2.14
CA ARG A 45 9.24 -2.06 2.51
C ARG A 45 8.10 -2.48 1.59
N GLU A 46 7.17 -1.56 1.31
CA GLU A 46 6.07 -1.77 0.37
C GLU A 46 6.60 -2.12 -1.02
N GLU A 47 7.60 -1.37 -1.51
CA GLU A 47 8.17 -1.59 -2.83
C GLU A 47 8.94 -2.91 -2.95
N VAL A 48 9.65 -3.35 -1.91
CA VAL A 48 10.34 -4.65 -1.88
C VAL A 48 9.34 -5.81 -1.90
N VAL A 49 8.23 -5.69 -1.17
CA VAL A 49 7.16 -6.71 -1.18
C VAL A 49 6.46 -6.74 -2.54
N ARG A 50 6.18 -5.57 -3.12
CA ARG A 50 5.55 -5.42 -4.44
C ARG A 50 6.40 -5.99 -5.57
N HIS A 51 7.70 -5.67 -5.61
CA HIS A 51 8.63 -6.23 -6.61
C HIS A 51 8.74 -7.77 -6.53
N GLY A 52 8.65 -8.34 -5.33
CA GLY A 52 8.67 -9.79 -5.15
C GLY A 52 7.44 -10.48 -5.76
N ALA A 53 6.27 -9.85 -5.68
CA ALA A 53 5.04 -10.35 -6.29
C ALA A 53 5.07 -10.21 -7.82
N ASP A 54 5.45 -9.03 -8.33
CA ASP A 54 5.51 -8.73 -9.77
C ASP A 54 6.45 -9.69 -10.53
N PHE A 55 7.66 -9.92 -9.99
CA PHE A 55 8.62 -10.87 -10.58
C PHE A 55 8.12 -12.32 -10.57
N THR A 56 7.38 -12.70 -9.52
CA THR A 56 6.84 -14.07 -9.39
C THR A 56 5.77 -14.33 -10.44
N TYR A 57 4.92 -13.33 -10.76
CA TYR A 57 3.85 -13.51 -11.74
C TYR A 57 4.36 -13.59 -13.18
N GLU A 58 5.39 -12.81 -13.53
CA GLU A 58 6.05 -12.91 -14.83
C GLU A 58 6.72 -14.29 -15.00
N ALA A 59 7.46 -14.75 -13.99
CA ALA A 59 8.11 -16.06 -14.03
C ALA A 59 7.11 -17.23 -14.16
N LEU A 60 5.96 -17.13 -13.48
CA LEU A 60 4.90 -18.14 -13.57
C LEU A 60 4.21 -18.15 -14.94
N ALA A 61 4.15 -17.03 -15.66
CA ALA A 61 3.48 -16.98 -16.95
C ALA A 61 4.18 -17.84 -18.03
N ASP A 62 5.50 -18.00 -17.90
CA ASP A 62 6.37 -18.73 -18.84
C ASP A 62 6.56 -20.21 -18.47
N ASP A 63 6.14 -20.64 -17.27
CA ASP A 63 6.19 -22.04 -16.81
C ASP A 63 4.78 -22.59 -16.53
N PRO A 64 4.18 -23.32 -17.50
CA PRO A 64 2.83 -23.88 -17.37
C PRO A 64 2.63 -24.84 -16.19
N GLU A 65 3.67 -25.60 -15.82
CA GLU A 65 3.59 -26.59 -14.74
C GLU A 65 3.61 -25.88 -13.39
N GLN A 66 4.54 -24.94 -13.22
CA GLN A 66 4.64 -24.14 -12.01
C GLN A 66 3.40 -23.27 -11.82
N LEU A 67 2.84 -22.72 -12.90
CA LEU A 67 1.58 -21.97 -12.85
C LEU A 67 0.40 -22.84 -12.42
N ALA A 68 0.27 -24.03 -12.99
CA ALA A 68 -0.79 -24.96 -12.61
C ALA A 68 -0.69 -25.33 -11.12
N TRP A 69 0.52 -25.59 -10.63
CA TRP A 69 0.78 -25.86 -9.22
C TRP A 69 0.45 -24.67 -8.32
N PHE A 70 0.90 -23.47 -8.69
CA PHE A 70 0.62 -22.22 -7.98
C PHE A 70 -0.88 -22.00 -7.82
N LEU A 71 -1.64 -22.12 -8.91
CA LEU A 71 -3.09 -21.91 -8.93
C LEU A 71 -3.83 -22.98 -8.12
N ALA A 72 -3.44 -24.25 -8.25
CA ALA A 72 -4.03 -25.34 -7.49
C ALA A 72 -3.88 -25.15 -5.98
N SER A 73 -2.71 -24.68 -5.52
CA SER A 73 -2.47 -24.40 -4.09
C SER A 73 -3.35 -23.27 -3.52
N ARG A 74 -3.96 -22.46 -4.39
CA ARG A 74 -4.84 -21.33 -4.03
C ARG A 74 -6.31 -21.62 -4.26
N GLY A 75 -6.64 -22.87 -4.62
CA GLY A 75 -8.02 -23.32 -4.81
C GLY A 75 -8.56 -23.12 -6.23
N PHE A 76 -7.77 -22.62 -7.18
CA PHE A 76 -8.20 -22.65 -8.58
C PHE A 76 -8.19 -24.09 -9.11
N PRO A 77 -9.25 -24.53 -9.80
CA PRO A 77 -9.26 -25.85 -10.41
C PRO A 77 -8.17 -25.94 -11.49
N PRO A 78 -7.42 -27.05 -11.56
CA PRO A 78 -6.41 -27.25 -12.59
C PRO A 78 -7.09 -27.26 -13.97
N ASN A 79 -6.65 -26.36 -14.85
CA ASN A 79 -7.18 -26.24 -16.21
C ASN A 79 -6.09 -26.34 -17.26
N ARG A 80 -6.48 -26.17 -18.53
CA ARG A 80 -5.57 -26.00 -19.66
C ARG A 80 -4.76 -24.72 -19.50
N GLU A 81 -3.56 -24.69 -20.06
CA GLU A 81 -2.60 -23.58 -19.97
C GLU A 81 -3.20 -22.18 -20.20
N VAL A 82 -4.04 -22.01 -21.23
CA VAL A 82 -4.71 -20.74 -21.53
C VAL A 82 -5.64 -20.30 -20.39
N GLU A 83 -6.38 -21.23 -19.79
CA GLU A 83 -7.27 -20.93 -18.66
C GLU A 83 -6.48 -20.66 -17.38
N ASN A 84 -5.34 -21.34 -17.19
CA ASN A 84 -4.43 -21.04 -16.09
C ASN A 84 -3.86 -19.62 -16.20
N ARG A 85 -3.48 -19.16 -17.40
CA ARG A 85 -3.06 -17.76 -17.59
C ARG A 85 -4.18 -16.76 -17.28
N LYS A 86 -5.43 -17.06 -17.65
CA LYS A 86 -6.58 -16.22 -17.26
C LYS A 86 -6.78 -16.21 -15.74
N ASN A 87 -6.69 -17.37 -15.10
CA ASN A 87 -6.78 -17.47 -13.64
C ASN A 87 -5.65 -16.72 -12.93
N LEU A 88 -4.44 -16.72 -13.49
CA LEU A 88 -3.34 -15.88 -13.01
C LEU A 88 -3.70 -14.40 -13.08
N PHE A 89 -4.23 -13.95 -14.22
CA PHE A 89 -4.67 -12.56 -14.36
C PHE A 89 -5.72 -12.19 -13.29
N LEU A 90 -6.75 -13.03 -13.08
CA LEU A 90 -7.75 -12.79 -12.05
C LEU A 90 -7.15 -12.77 -10.64
N TRP A 91 -6.21 -13.68 -10.36
CA TRP A 91 -5.49 -13.71 -9.09
C TRP A 91 -4.74 -12.40 -8.84
N VAL A 92 -3.94 -11.93 -9.80
CA VAL A 92 -3.16 -10.70 -9.69
C VAL A 92 -4.06 -9.49 -9.43
N ARG A 93 -5.24 -9.43 -10.06
CA ARG A 93 -6.21 -8.35 -9.80
C ARG A 93 -6.71 -8.38 -8.36
N LEU A 94 -7.13 -9.55 -7.87
CA LEU A 94 -7.62 -9.70 -6.50
C LEU A 94 -6.52 -9.39 -5.46
N ASP A 95 -5.30 -9.88 -5.68
CA ASP A 95 -4.12 -9.61 -4.85
C ASP A 95 -3.80 -8.11 -4.79
N MET A 96 -3.83 -7.42 -5.94
CA MET A 96 -3.65 -5.97 -6.03
C MET A 96 -4.75 -5.19 -5.29
N HIS A 97 -6.01 -5.62 -5.40
CA HIS A 97 -7.10 -4.99 -4.65
C HIS A 97 -6.95 -5.16 -3.15
N GLU A 98 -6.53 -6.34 -2.69
CA GLU A 98 -6.25 -6.58 -1.26
C GLU A 98 -5.09 -5.72 -0.78
N ALA A 99 -3.99 -5.65 -1.54
CA ALA A 99 -2.83 -4.83 -1.20
C ALA A 99 -3.23 -3.35 -1.04
N ASN A 100 -4.02 -2.81 -1.97
CA ASN A 100 -4.50 -1.43 -1.91
C ASN A 100 -5.47 -1.21 -0.74
N TYR A 101 -6.35 -2.18 -0.46
CA TYR A 101 -7.26 -2.08 0.68
C TYR A 101 -6.50 -2.11 2.01
N HIS A 102 -5.48 -2.96 2.14
CA HIS A 102 -4.62 -2.99 3.31
C HIS A 102 -3.84 -1.67 3.46
N ALA A 103 -3.31 -1.12 2.37
CA ALA A 103 -2.66 0.19 2.36
C ALA A 103 -3.61 1.31 2.83
N PHE A 104 -4.90 1.24 2.47
CA PHE A 104 -5.91 2.17 2.98
C PHE A 104 -6.12 2.00 4.49
N LEU A 105 -6.28 0.77 4.97
CA LEU A 105 -6.49 0.48 6.40
C LEU A 105 -5.32 0.91 7.28
N THR A 106 -4.09 0.88 6.76
CA THR A 106 -2.89 1.34 7.49
C THR A 106 -2.62 2.84 7.35
N GLY A 107 -3.43 3.56 6.56
CA GLY A 107 -3.24 4.98 6.26
C GLY A 107 -2.07 5.27 5.33
N ALA A 108 -1.55 4.26 4.61
CA ALA A 108 -0.53 4.42 3.59
C ALA A 108 -1.07 5.11 2.33
N ILE A 109 -2.34 4.86 1.99
CA ILE A 109 -3.08 5.66 1.00
C ILE A 109 -4.23 6.39 1.68
N THR A 110 -4.53 7.59 1.18
CA THR A 110 -5.59 8.45 1.71
C THR A 110 -6.97 7.98 1.25
N GLU A 111 -8.02 8.41 1.96
CA GLU A 111 -9.40 8.04 1.66
C GLU A 111 -9.83 8.45 0.24
N ASP A 112 -9.42 9.62 -0.24
CA ASP A 112 -9.71 10.07 -1.61
C ASP A 112 -9.09 9.15 -2.68
N VAL A 113 -7.86 8.69 -2.45
CA VAL A 113 -7.19 7.73 -3.34
C VAL A 113 -7.93 6.39 -3.33
N TRP A 114 -8.34 5.91 -2.15
CA TRP A 114 -9.11 4.68 -2.03
C TRP A 114 -10.48 4.79 -2.72
N LEU A 115 -11.21 5.88 -2.50
CA LEU A 115 -12.52 6.12 -3.13
C LEU A 115 -12.42 6.25 -4.65
N ALA A 116 -11.30 6.78 -5.18
CA ALA A 116 -11.03 6.80 -6.61
C ALA A 116 -10.70 5.40 -7.17
N TRP A 117 -10.10 4.52 -6.37
CA TRP A 117 -9.75 3.15 -6.75
C TRP A 117 -10.94 2.17 -6.66
N LEU A 118 -11.83 2.37 -5.70
CA LEU A 118 -12.96 1.49 -5.41
C LEU A 118 -13.82 1.15 -6.65
N PRO A 119 -14.14 2.09 -7.56
CA PRO A 119 -14.85 1.78 -8.81
C PRO A 119 -14.10 0.78 -9.70
N THR A 120 -12.76 0.85 -9.77
CA THR A 120 -11.95 -0.10 -10.53
C THR A 120 -12.09 -1.51 -9.98
N MET A 121 -12.03 -1.65 -8.65
CA MET A 121 -12.28 -2.94 -8.00
C MET A 121 -13.67 -3.46 -8.32
N LYS A 122 -14.73 -2.63 -8.20
CA LYS A 122 -16.10 -3.05 -8.52
C LYS A 122 -16.26 -3.48 -9.98
N LEU A 123 -15.61 -2.79 -10.93
CA LEU A 123 -15.60 -3.18 -12.34
C LEU A 123 -14.93 -4.53 -12.56
N ASP A 124 -13.81 -4.80 -11.89
CA ASP A 124 -13.14 -6.09 -11.98
C ASP A 124 -13.98 -7.21 -11.35
N LEU A 125 -14.58 -6.97 -10.18
CA LEU A 125 -15.46 -7.94 -9.52
C LEU A 125 -16.70 -8.30 -10.36
N ALA A 126 -17.09 -7.44 -11.30
CA ALA A 126 -18.17 -7.71 -12.25
C ALA A 126 -17.74 -8.60 -13.45
N ILE A 127 -16.46 -8.92 -13.60
CA ILE A 127 -15.98 -9.90 -14.59
C ILE A 127 -16.63 -11.25 -14.28
N PRO A 128 -17.38 -11.89 -15.20
CA PRO A 128 -18.18 -13.09 -14.92
C PRO A 128 -17.41 -14.25 -14.27
N GLU A 129 -16.13 -14.36 -14.55
CA GLU A 129 -15.26 -15.39 -14.00
C GLU A 129 -14.95 -15.17 -12.51
N ILE A 130 -14.90 -13.92 -12.02
CA ILE A 130 -14.57 -13.62 -10.62
C ILE A 130 -15.63 -14.20 -9.66
N PRO A 131 -16.94 -13.93 -9.81
CA PRO A 131 -17.96 -14.55 -8.96
C PRO A 131 -17.89 -16.08 -8.94
N ARG A 132 -17.55 -16.69 -10.08
CA ARG A 132 -17.44 -18.14 -10.21
C ARG A 132 -16.28 -18.72 -9.40
N VAL A 133 -15.13 -18.05 -9.39
CA VAL A 133 -13.92 -18.55 -8.71
C VAL A 133 -13.79 -18.04 -7.28
N TRP A 134 -14.47 -16.95 -6.92
CA TRP A 134 -14.33 -16.28 -5.63
C TRP A 134 -14.52 -17.23 -4.45
N ASN A 135 -15.56 -18.07 -4.47
CA ASN A 135 -15.81 -19.04 -3.40
C ASN A 135 -14.67 -20.05 -3.20
N ALA A 136 -13.92 -20.38 -4.25
CA ALA A 136 -12.81 -21.31 -4.18
C ALA A 136 -11.54 -20.66 -3.64
N VAL A 137 -11.34 -19.36 -3.89
CA VAL A 137 -10.09 -18.65 -3.58
C VAL A 137 -10.19 -17.78 -2.33
N ARG A 138 -11.39 -17.33 -1.91
CA ARG A 138 -11.57 -16.37 -0.80
C ARG A 138 -10.87 -16.73 0.51
N GLY A 139 -10.61 -18.02 0.76
CA GLY A 139 -9.94 -18.50 1.96
C GLY A 139 -8.45 -18.13 2.08
N VAL A 140 -7.82 -17.68 1.00
CA VAL A 140 -6.41 -17.21 0.99
C VAL A 140 -6.27 -15.72 1.29
N PHE A 141 -7.36 -14.97 1.21
CA PHE A 141 -7.39 -13.52 1.45
C PHE A 141 -7.74 -13.22 2.91
N SER A 142 -7.40 -12.02 3.36
CA SER A 142 -7.74 -11.51 4.69
C SER A 142 -9.25 -11.40 4.89
N ALA A 143 -9.71 -11.67 6.12
CA ALA A 143 -11.14 -11.64 6.45
C ALA A 143 -11.78 -10.27 6.18
N THR A 144 -11.04 -9.18 6.39
CA THR A 144 -11.51 -7.81 6.13
C THR A 144 -11.69 -7.55 4.64
N PHE A 145 -10.75 -7.97 3.80
CA PHE A 145 -10.89 -7.86 2.36
C PHE A 145 -12.03 -8.73 1.83
N VAL A 146 -12.17 -9.96 2.36
CA VAL A 146 -13.27 -10.85 2.01
C VAL A 146 -14.63 -10.21 2.31
N ALA A 147 -14.79 -9.57 3.47
CA ALA A 147 -16.01 -8.85 3.81
C ALA A 147 -16.32 -7.68 2.86
N LEU A 148 -15.29 -6.93 2.44
CA LEU A 148 -15.42 -5.86 1.46
C LEU A 148 -15.89 -6.39 0.10
N VAL A 149 -15.27 -7.47 -0.38
CA VAL A 149 -15.62 -8.10 -1.67
C VAL A 149 -17.04 -8.65 -1.66
N ASP A 150 -17.39 -9.42 -0.62
CA ASP A 150 -18.74 -10.00 -0.47
C ASP A 150 -19.81 -8.90 -0.47
N THR A 151 -19.56 -7.79 0.24
CA THR A 151 -20.47 -6.63 0.25
C THR A 151 -20.56 -5.98 -1.13
N SER A 152 -19.42 -5.76 -1.79
CA SER A 152 -19.37 -5.12 -3.12
C SER A 152 -20.07 -5.95 -4.20
N MET A 153 -19.95 -7.28 -4.13
CA MET A 153 -20.61 -8.20 -5.06
C MET A 153 -22.12 -8.26 -4.83
N ALA A 154 -22.58 -8.14 -3.58
CA ALA A 154 -24.00 -8.08 -3.26
C ALA A 154 -24.68 -6.79 -3.75
N GLU A 155 -23.97 -5.67 -3.80
CA GLU A 155 -24.47 -4.39 -4.35
C GLU A 155 -24.65 -4.38 -5.88
N THR A 156 -24.03 -5.34 -6.57
CA THR A 156 -24.00 -5.40 -8.05
C THR A 156 -25.02 -6.39 -8.62
N GLN A 157 -25.72 -7.16 -7.76
CA GLN A 157 -26.79 -8.10 -8.11
C GLN A 157 -28.17 -7.47 -8.00
#